data_AF-A0AAX3LL59-F1
#
_entry.id   AF-A0AAX3LL59-F1
#
_cell.length_a   1.000
_cell.length_b   1.000
_cell.length_c   1.000
_cell.angle_alpha   90.00
_cell.angle_beta   90.00
_cell.angle_gamma   90.00
#
_symmetry.space_group_name_H-M   'P 1'
#
loop_
_entity.id
_entity.type
_entity.pdbx_description
1 polymer ?
#
loop_
_entity_poly.entity_id
_entity_poly.type
_entity_poly.pdbx_seq_one_letter_code
_entity_poly.pdbx_strand_id
1 'polypeptide(L)'
;MTQARPPRPLSTIALLLGVSLLAGCTQFPELDRTITPALEAAPYPDLVPIDPLLAKATAGRIDPARTEAALTGRAANLEARAARVSRTSAQSASAARVARLRARAAELQRARQAAEDSESAE
;
A
#
# COMPACT_ATOMS: atom_id res chain seq x y z
N MET A 1 41.50 65.97 -4.01
CA MET A 1 41.63 64.78 -4.87
C MET A 1 41.09 63.57 -4.11
N THR A 2 39.80 63.30 -4.24
CA THR A 2 39.13 62.14 -3.62
C THR A 2 39.33 60.92 -4.51
N GLN A 3 40.18 59.99 -4.04
CA GLN A 3 40.54 58.78 -4.76
C GLN A 3 39.40 57.76 -4.66
N ALA A 4 38.74 57.49 -5.80
CA ALA A 4 37.75 56.43 -5.91
C ALA A 4 38.43 55.06 -5.72
N ARG A 5 38.01 54.32 -4.69
CA ARG A 5 38.51 52.98 -4.40
C ARG A 5 37.97 52.02 -5.47
N PRO A 6 38.80 51.22 -6.16
CA PRO A 6 38.28 50.32 -7.18
C PRO A 6 37.41 49.23 -6.53
N PRO A 7 36.25 48.90 -7.12
CA PRO A 7 35.39 47.87 -6.58
C PRO A 7 36.12 46.53 -6.62
N ARG A 8 35.98 45.75 -5.54
CA ARG A 8 36.60 44.42 -5.42
C ARG A 8 36.08 43.50 -6.53
N PRO A 9 36.92 42.64 -7.13
CA PRO A 9 36.54 41.81 -8.29
C PRO A 9 35.37 40.86 -7.98
N LEU A 10 35.19 40.48 -6.72
CA LEU A 10 34.06 39.68 -6.24
C LEU A 10 32.73 40.45 -6.29
N SER A 11 32.77 41.77 -6.06
CA SER A 11 31.60 42.66 -6.10
C SER A 11 31.09 42.85 -7.53
N THR A 12 32.01 42.96 -8.51
CA THR A 12 31.66 43.08 -9.92
C THR A 12 31.09 41.78 -10.48
N ILE A 13 31.61 40.62 -10.05
CA ILE A 13 31.07 39.30 -10.46
C ILE A 13 29.66 39.11 -9.91
N ALA A 14 29.42 39.43 -8.63
CA ALA A 14 28.10 39.31 -8.03
C ALA A 14 27.06 40.23 -8.71
N LEU A 15 27.47 41.45 -9.07
CA LEU A 15 26.62 42.39 -9.81
C LEU A 15 26.27 41.87 -11.22
N LEU A 16 27.25 41.37 -11.96
CA LEU A 16 27.03 40.79 -13.29
C LEU A 16 26.11 39.56 -13.23
N LEU A 17 26.31 38.69 -12.23
CA LEU A 17 25.48 37.52 -12.01
C LEU A 17 24.02 37.91 -11.68
N GLY A 18 23.83 38.91 -10.82
CA GLY A 18 22.50 39.44 -10.48
C GLY A 18 21.76 40.04 -11.68
N VAL A 19 22.45 40.78 -12.54
CA VAL A 19 21.86 41.33 -13.80
C VAL A 19 21.46 40.22 -14.76
N SER A 20 22.28 39.16 -14.87
CA SER A 20 21.99 38.03 -15.76
C SER A 20 20.80 37.20 -15.27
N LEU A 21 20.62 37.04 -13.96
CA LEU A 21 19.45 36.35 -13.38
C LEU A 21 18.15 37.14 -13.61
N LEU A 22 18.21 38.47 -13.61
CA LEU A 22 17.04 39.31 -13.93
C LEU A 22 16.65 39.23 -15.42
N ALA A 23 17.62 39.09 -16.32
CA ALA A 23 17.36 39.00 -17.76
C ALA A 23 16.69 37.68 -18.19
N GLY A 24 16.82 36.60 -17.39
CA GLY A 24 16.20 35.30 -17.68
C GLY A 24 14.72 35.18 -17.28
N CYS A 25 14.21 36.10 -16.44
CA CYS A 25 12.86 36.00 -15.87
C CYS A 25 11.77 36.75 -16.67
N THR A 26 12.08 37.38 -17.81
CA THR A 26 11.13 38.27 -18.51
C THR A 26 10.97 38.04 -20.00
N GLN A 27 11.65 37.07 -20.59
CA GLN A 27 11.49 36.78 -22.02
C GLN A 27 10.40 35.72 -22.23
N PHE A 28 9.15 36.08 -21.87
CA PHE A 28 7.98 35.38 -22.40
C PHE A 28 7.95 35.67 -23.92
N PRO A 29 8.05 34.65 -24.77
CA PRO A 29 7.99 34.88 -26.22
C PRO A 29 6.66 35.53 -26.58
N GLU A 30 6.64 36.43 -27.58
CA GLU A 30 5.40 37.01 -28.11
C GLU A 30 4.54 35.90 -28.74
N LEU A 31 3.71 35.25 -27.91
CA LEU A 31 2.74 34.24 -28.35
C LEU A 31 1.62 34.85 -29.19
N ASP A 32 1.37 36.15 -29.04
CA ASP A 32 0.33 36.90 -29.76
C ASP A 32 0.53 36.89 -31.29
N ARG A 33 1.73 36.57 -31.77
CA ARG A 33 2.05 36.52 -33.21
C ARG A 33 1.82 35.16 -33.87
N THR A 34 1.36 34.16 -33.11
CA THR A 34 1.20 32.78 -33.63
C THR A 34 -0.21 32.46 -34.14
N ILE A 35 -1.18 33.34 -33.87
CA ILE A 35 -2.57 33.16 -34.31
C ILE A 35 -2.73 33.83 -35.67
N THR A 36 -3.04 33.03 -36.68
CA THR A 36 -3.36 33.57 -38.01
C THR A 36 -4.74 34.24 -38.00
N PRO A 37 -5.01 35.23 -38.85
CA PRO A 37 -6.34 35.84 -38.95
C PRO A 37 -7.46 34.83 -39.22
N ALA A 38 -7.13 33.72 -39.90
CA ALA A 38 -8.05 32.61 -40.14
C ALA A 38 -8.40 31.83 -38.86
N LEU A 39 -7.46 31.69 -37.91
CA LEU A 39 -7.71 31.08 -36.60
C LEU A 39 -8.50 32.01 -35.68
N GLU A 40 -8.25 33.32 -35.75
CA GLU A 40 -8.97 34.31 -34.95
C GLU A 40 -10.44 34.44 -35.37
N ALA A 41 -10.70 34.31 -36.67
CA ALA A 41 -12.07 34.26 -37.21
C ALA A 41 -12.70 32.86 -37.17
N ALA A 42 -11.96 31.83 -36.71
CA ALA A 42 -12.48 30.47 -36.67
C ALA A 42 -13.58 30.37 -35.60
N PRO A 43 -14.67 29.62 -35.86
CA PRO A 43 -15.65 29.32 -34.83
C PRO A 43 -14.99 28.54 -33.70
N TYR A 44 -15.33 28.90 -32.47
CA TYR A 44 -14.96 28.10 -31.31
C TYR A 44 -15.55 26.69 -31.42
N PRO A 45 -14.85 25.66 -30.93
CA PRO A 45 -15.35 24.30 -30.97
C PRO A 45 -16.57 24.15 -30.07
N ASP A 46 -17.46 23.23 -30.46
CA ASP A 46 -18.60 22.87 -29.63
C ASP A 46 -18.16 22.24 -28.31
N LEU A 47 -18.79 22.65 -27.22
CA LEU A 47 -18.55 22.08 -25.90
C LEU A 47 -19.15 20.67 -25.83
N VAL A 48 -18.33 19.69 -25.45
CA VAL A 48 -18.81 18.32 -25.23
C VAL A 48 -19.67 18.27 -23.96
N PRO A 49 -20.90 17.70 -24.01
CA PRO A 49 -21.77 17.60 -22.84
C PRO A 49 -21.13 16.77 -21.71
N ILE A 50 -21.15 17.31 -20.49
CA ILE A 50 -20.56 16.69 -19.29
C ILE A 50 -21.50 15.65 -18.67
N ASP A 51 -22.82 15.80 -18.81
CA ASP A 51 -23.81 14.93 -18.15
C ASP A 51 -23.65 13.43 -18.46
N PRO A 52 -23.37 12.99 -19.71
CA PRO A 52 -23.13 11.59 -20.01
C PRO A 52 -21.89 11.01 -19.30
N LEU A 53 -20.88 11.85 -19.04
CA LEU A 53 -19.67 11.45 -18.30
C LEU A 53 -19.97 11.27 -16.81
N LEU A 54 -20.78 12.17 -16.24
CA LEU A 54 -21.22 12.08 -14.84
C LEU A 54 -22.14 10.89 -14.60
N ALA A 55 -23.05 10.59 -15.55
CA ALA A 55 -23.91 9.42 -15.48
C ALA A 55 -23.10 8.12 -15.46
N LYS A 56 -22.07 8.00 -16.33
CA LYS A 56 -21.15 6.85 -16.33
C LYS A 56 -20.35 6.74 -15.03
N ALA A 57 -19.85 7.86 -14.52
CA ALA A 57 -19.10 7.89 -13.24
C ALA A 57 -19.97 7.46 -12.05
N THR A 58 -21.28 7.75 -12.10
CA THR A 58 -22.23 7.36 -11.05
C THR A 58 -22.58 5.88 -11.14
N ALA A 59 -22.79 5.34 -12.34
CA ALA A 59 -23.09 3.93 -12.55
C ALA A 59 -21.93 2.98 -12.12
N GLY A 60 -20.68 3.44 -12.22
CA GLY A 60 -19.51 2.68 -11.75
C GLY A 60 -19.26 2.77 -10.24
N ARG A 61 -20.07 3.53 -9.49
CA ARG A 61 -19.84 3.74 -8.06
C ARG A 61 -20.40 2.59 -7.24
N ILE A 62 -19.59 2.15 -6.28
CA ILE A 62 -19.99 1.16 -5.30
C ILE A 62 -20.87 1.83 -4.25
N ASP A 63 -21.98 1.18 -3.86
CA ASP A 63 -22.76 1.57 -2.69
C ASP A 63 -21.95 1.22 -1.43
N PRO A 64 -21.50 2.22 -0.65
CA PRO A 64 -20.60 1.99 0.47
C PRO A 64 -21.25 1.17 1.58
N ALA A 65 -22.52 1.45 1.93
CA ALA A 65 -23.22 0.78 3.02
C ALA A 65 -23.49 -0.68 2.68
N ARG A 66 -23.95 -0.95 1.45
CA ARG A 66 -24.16 -2.32 0.97
C ARG A 66 -22.86 -3.12 0.92
N THR A 67 -21.78 -2.48 0.51
CA THR A 67 -20.48 -3.15 0.34
C THR A 67 -19.83 -3.45 1.67
N GLU A 68 -19.89 -2.52 2.62
CA GLU A 68 -19.44 -2.74 3.98
C GLU A 68 -20.20 -3.90 4.64
N ALA A 69 -21.53 -3.94 4.53
CA ALA A 69 -22.34 -5.04 5.03
C ALA A 69 -21.95 -6.39 4.40
N ALA A 70 -21.69 -6.43 3.09
CA ALA A 70 -21.26 -7.64 2.40
C ALA A 70 -19.87 -8.11 2.84
N LEU A 71 -18.91 -7.18 3.01
CA LEU A 71 -17.54 -7.49 3.42
C LEU A 71 -17.46 -7.93 4.88
N THR A 72 -18.16 -7.25 5.79
CA THR A 72 -18.24 -7.61 7.21
C THR A 72 -18.87 -8.99 7.41
N GLY A 73 -19.97 -9.29 6.70
CA GLY A 73 -20.59 -10.61 6.72
C GLY A 73 -19.66 -11.71 6.21
N ARG A 74 -18.85 -11.43 5.17
CA ARG A 74 -17.83 -12.37 4.68
C ARG A 74 -16.71 -12.58 5.69
N ALA A 75 -16.21 -11.49 6.30
CA ALA A 75 -15.16 -11.55 7.32
C ALA A 75 -15.60 -12.41 8.52
N ALA A 76 -16.79 -12.16 9.08
CA ALA A 76 -17.33 -12.93 10.19
C ALA A 76 -17.46 -14.43 9.87
N ASN A 77 -17.89 -14.76 8.65
CA ASN A 77 -17.98 -16.15 8.19
C ASN A 77 -16.60 -16.82 8.08
N LEU A 78 -15.59 -16.10 7.61
CA LEU A 78 -14.22 -16.59 7.51
C LEU A 78 -13.60 -16.79 8.90
N GLU A 79 -13.79 -15.85 9.81
CA GLU A 79 -13.34 -15.96 11.21
C GLU A 79 -14.00 -17.16 11.91
N ALA A 80 -15.31 -17.34 11.73
CA ALA A 80 -16.02 -18.49 12.28
C ALA A 80 -15.48 -19.81 11.71
N ARG A 81 -15.13 -19.86 10.42
CA ARG A 81 -14.50 -21.04 9.78
C ARG A 81 -13.10 -21.29 10.35
N ALA A 82 -12.27 -20.26 10.46
CA ALA A 82 -10.93 -20.35 11.00
C ALA A 82 -10.93 -20.86 12.45
N ALA A 83 -11.85 -20.34 13.28
CA ALA A 83 -12.02 -20.79 14.66
C ALA A 83 -12.36 -22.28 14.77
N ARG A 84 -13.21 -22.81 13.87
CA ARG A 84 -13.54 -24.25 13.83
C ARG A 84 -12.34 -25.11 13.43
N VAL A 85 -11.59 -24.69 12.41
CA VAL A 85 -10.38 -25.39 11.96
C VAL A 85 -9.34 -25.44 13.07
N SER A 86 -9.09 -24.30 13.72
CA SER A 86 -8.13 -24.18 14.83
C SER A 86 -8.50 -25.06 16.03
N ARG A 87 -9.78 -25.11 16.41
CA ARG A 87 -10.23 -26.01 17.49
C ARG A 87 -10.05 -27.48 17.13
N THR A 88 -10.39 -27.87 15.91
CA THR A 88 -10.29 -29.26 15.46
C THR A 88 -8.84 -29.74 15.45
N SER A 89 -7.92 -28.90 14.96
CA SER A 89 -6.49 -29.26 14.95
C SER A 89 -5.93 -29.40 16.37
N ALA A 90 -6.27 -28.49 17.30
CA ALA A 90 -5.85 -28.57 18.70
C ALA A 90 -6.35 -29.84 19.41
N GLN A 91 -7.61 -30.23 19.16
CA GLN A 91 -8.19 -31.46 19.70
C GLN A 91 -7.48 -32.71 19.16
N SER A 92 -7.22 -32.76 17.85
CA SER A 92 -6.51 -33.88 17.22
C SER A 92 -5.08 -34.04 17.75
N ALA A 93 -4.35 -32.94 17.93
CA ALA A 93 -3.00 -32.94 18.48
C ALA A 93 -2.96 -33.44 19.94
N SER A 94 -3.95 -33.03 20.74
CA SER A 94 -4.10 -33.47 22.14
C SER A 94 -4.42 -34.96 22.21
N ALA A 95 -5.37 -35.44 21.41
CA ALA A 95 -5.72 -36.87 21.33
C ALA A 95 -4.51 -37.72 20.94
N ALA A 96 -3.75 -37.30 19.92
CA ALA A 96 -2.53 -37.98 19.49
C ALA A 96 -1.46 -38.01 20.60
N ARG A 97 -1.29 -36.92 21.36
CA ARG A 97 -0.37 -36.87 22.50
C ARG A 97 -0.77 -37.85 23.60
N VAL A 98 -2.05 -37.87 23.98
CA VAL A 98 -2.56 -38.79 25.01
C VAL A 98 -2.40 -40.26 24.57
N ALA A 99 -2.67 -40.57 23.31
CA ALA A 99 -2.46 -41.92 22.76
C ALA A 99 -0.98 -42.36 22.88
N ARG A 100 -0.03 -41.47 22.52
CA ARG A 100 1.40 -41.74 22.68
C ARG A 100 1.80 -41.97 24.14
N LEU A 101 1.28 -41.16 25.07
CA LEU A 101 1.58 -41.32 26.50
C LEU A 101 1.06 -42.66 27.05
N ARG A 102 -0.15 -43.07 26.67
CA ARG A 102 -0.71 -44.37 27.07
C ARG A 102 0.07 -45.55 26.50
N ALA A 103 0.48 -45.47 25.24
CA ALA A 103 1.32 -46.49 24.62
C ALA A 103 2.65 -46.65 25.37
N ARG A 104 3.30 -45.53 25.72
CA ARG A 104 4.55 -45.53 26.50
C ARG A 104 4.35 -46.08 27.91
N ALA A 105 3.26 -45.74 28.58
CA ALA A 105 2.94 -46.28 29.90
C ALA A 105 2.74 -47.80 29.86
N ALA A 106 2.02 -48.32 28.86
CA ALA A 106 1.82 -49.75 28.68
C ALA A 106 3.14 -50.50 28.40
N GLU A 107 4.06 -49.88 27.66
CA GLU A 107 5.40 -50.43 27.43
C GLU A 107 6.21 -50.54 28.73
N LEU A 108 6.20 -49.49 29.56
CA LEU A 108 6.89 -49.50 30.86
C LEU A 108 6.30 -50.53 31.83
N GLN A 109 4.98 -50.71 31.82
CA GLN A 109 4.31 -51.74 32.63
C GLN A 109 4.74 -53.15 32.23
N ARG A 110 4.82 -53.43 30.93
CA ARG A 110 5.32 -54.74 30.45
C ARG A 110 6.79 -54.95 30.79
N ALA A 111 7.61 -53.90 30.66
CA ALA A 111 9.03 -53.97 31.02
C ALA A 111 9.21 -54.25 32.52
N ARG A 112 8.38 -53.66 33.39
CA ARG A 112 8.36 -53.94 34.82
C ARG A 112 7.94 -55.38 35.12
N GLN A 113 6.86 -55.86 34.50
CA GLN A 113 6.40 -57.23 34.71
C GLN A 113 7.47 -58.25 34.30
N ALA A 114 8.14 -58.04 33.16
CA ALA A 114 9.23 -58.90 32.72
C ALA A 114 10.40 -58.94 33.71
N ALA A 115 10.68 -57.82 34.41
CA ALA A 115 11.69 -57.78 35.45
C ALA A 115 11.24 -58.56 36.72
N GLU A 116 9.99 -58.38 37.16
CA GLU A 116 9.42 -59.11 38.31
C GLU A 116 9.34 -60.63 38.05
N ASP A 117 9.00 -61.02 36.81
CA ASP A 117 8.97 -62.43 36.39
C ASP A 117 10.39 -63.04 36.36
N SER A 118 11.42 -62.27 35.98
CA SER A 118 12.80 -62.73 36.00
C SER A 118 13.37 -62.91 37.42
N GLU A 119 12.97 -62.07 38.37
CA GLU A 119 13.36 -62.16 39.78
C GLU A 119 12.68 -63.35 40.49
N SER A 120 11.48 -63.74 40.05
CA SER A 120 10.75 -64.89 40.62
C SER A 120 11.22 -66.25 40.11
N ALA A 121 12.05 -66.27 39.06
CA ALA A 121 12.56 -67.49 38.44
C ALA A 121 13.94 -67.92 38.99
N GLU A 122 14.53 -67.12 39.88
CA GLU A 122 15.82 -67.35 40.56
C GLU A 122 15.59 -67.79 42.02
#